data_AF-A0A954KQZ2-F1
#
_entry.id   AF-A0A954KQZ2-F1
#
_cell.length_a   1.000
_cell.length_b   1.000
_cell.length_c   1.000
_cell.angle_alpha   90.00
_cell.angle_beta   90.00
_cell.angle_gamma   90.00
#
_symmetry.space_group_name_H-M   'P 1'
#
loop_
_entity.id
_entity.type
_entity.pdbx_description
1 polymer ?
#
loop_
_entity_poly.entity_id
_entity_poly.type
_entity_poly.pdbx_seq_one_letter_code
_entity_poly.pdbx_strand_id
1 'polypeptide(L)'
;MKTFSSNSSTSLRFLAILLLLGISTGAVLSGCRPPEETTTNSDENSSTDSTDELSSEELQCENWIQSIVTMSHPEQLTIKVENDVVLGLLNDWASNCGSSGASNLDTEQLKQWLTEEQIQNLTSDRFSEGDAAHIRDSILRYLIWESVATDQETDLQRVLQAFNFVIYNMALVPEVSQFHLSRHELLLWGLGTAEDRALLFADILRQNRIDCCILTPDKSTPEKPIWFVGVLLRDGIYLFNTQLGMPIPGPENDDASFEITEVATLEQIINDESLLKKLDIDEEHPFPLTSEEMKTVKVEMIGYPELWMPRFSRFQAQLPLDQKFLLHDGLIDSKSGQGLPSRLVTQSKGQWKLEDLKIWSYPLDRAQNKVELTSQQKQIKELFEGSLRAYFEGARELNGEEVIVKVTPSNAVWQTRLAYLSGKHDQAIKQFVGIQVVINGKTDDSILSAVKLERELERPEEAAQTRWAMDNLVYWLANAQQTVGRSEQAAGLFSDYIREHKGVGFWSKAAVSNVIPAYARSGKYALAIQLLQQVIEQQPEGTLERHAVELQLKQIRYAQQQERLKEAN
;
A
#
# COMPACT_ATOMS: atom_id res chain seq x y z
N MET A 1 -33.52 -19.34 -47.06
CA MET A 1 -34.28 -20.37 -46.29
C MET A 1 -34.00 -20.09 -44.81
N LYS A 2 -34.86 -19.43 -44.01
CA LYS A 2 -36.18 -19.87 -43.48
C LYS A 2 -36.07 -21.34 -43.01
N THR A 3 -36.15 -21.71 -41.74
CA THR A 3 -37.17 -21.37 -40.72
C THR A 3 -36.84 -21.94 -39.32
N PHE A 4 -37.26 -21.22 -38.26
CA PHE A 4 -37.85 -21.65 -36.95
C PHE A 4 -37.01 -22.55 -35.99
N SER A 5 -37.09 -22.45 -34.65
CA SER A 5 -38.23 -22.17 -33.77
C SER A 5 -37.79 -21.65 -32.39
N SER A 6 -38.65 -20.80 -31.82
CA SER A 6 -38.70 -20.38 -30.41
C SER A 6 -38.92 -21.54 -29.43
N ASN A 7 -38.51 -21.35 -28.18
CA ASN A 7 -39.34 -21.70 -27.03
C ASN A 7 -39.02 -20.83 -25.81
N SER A 8 -40.00 -20.01 -25.46
CA SER A 8 -40.17 -19.25 -24.23
C SER A 8 -40.85 -20.13 -23.17
N SER A 9 -40.37 -20.11 -21.92
CA SER A 9 -41.21 -20.45 -20.77
C SER A 9 -40.87 -19.54 -19.59
N THR A 10 -41.56 -18.40 -19.52
CA THR A 10 -41.68 -17.57 -18.33
C THR A 10 -42.98 -17.93 -17.62
N SER A 11 -42.83 -18.44 -16.41
CA SER A 11 -43.87 -18.60 -15.36
C SER A 11 -43.12 -18.25 -14.07
N LEU A 12 -43.56 -17.43 -13.12
CA LEU A 12 -44.88 -17.15 -12.60
C LEU A 12 -44.81 -15.75 -11.91
N ARG A 13 -45.90 -14.99 -11.91
CA ARG A 13 -46.05 -13.77 -11.11
C ARG A 13 -46.77 -14.08 -9.78
N PHE A 14 -46.55 -13.18 -8.81
CA PHE A 14 -47.48 -12.63 -7.83
C PHE A 14 -47.49 -13.11 -6.35
N LEU A 15 -47.22 -12.11 -5.50
CA LEU A 15 -48.06 -11.59 -4.39
C LEU A 15 -47.52 -11.70 -2.94
N ALA A 16 -47.20 -10.51 -2.44
CA ALA A 16 -47.22 -9.97 -1.07
C ALA A 16 -47.70 -10.86 0.10
N ILE A 17 -46.94 -10.80 1.20
CA ILE A 17 -47.49 -10.83 2.57
C ILE A 17 -46.76 -9.80 3.43
N LEU A 18 -47.58 -8.95 4.07
CA LEU A 18 -47.28 -7.94 5.06
C LEU A 18 -47.89 -8.47 6.37
N LEU A 19 -47.12 -8.62 7.46
CA LEU A 19 -47.66 -8.72 8.82
C LEU A 19 -46.58 -8.58 9.91
N LEU A 20 -46.64 -7.41 10.56
CA LEU A 20 -46.55 -7.12 12.00
C LEU A 20 -45.89 -8.15 12.95
N LEU A 21 -44.87 -7.65 13.65
CA LEU A 21 -44.57 -7.80 15.08
C LEU A 21 -43.48 -6.74 15.35
N GLY A 22 -43.48 -5.93 16.40
CA GLY A 22 -44.04 -6.07 17.73
C GLY A 22 -43.02 -5.38 18.65
N ILE A 23 -43.44 -4.26 19.21
CA ILE A 23 -42.76 -3.35 20.14
C ILE A 23 -41.80 -4.04 21.14
N SER A 24 -40.57 -3.55 21.25
CA SER A 24 -39.83 -3.51 22.52
C SER A 24 -38.95 -2.27 22.60
N THR A 25 -39.48 -1.24 23.26
CA THR A 25 -38.80 -0.05 23.74
C THR A 25 -37.78 -0.43 24.82
N GLY A 26 -36.49 -0.25 24.53
CA GLY A 26 -35.41 -0.21 25.51
C GLY A 26 -34.97 1.23 25.70
N ALA A 27 -35.42 1.87 26.78
CA ALA A 27 -34.95 3.16 27.22
C ALA A 27 -33.57 3.00 27.87
N VAL A 28 -32.55 3.69 27.34
CA VAL A 28 -31.34 4.00 28.10
C VAL A 28 -31.24 5.52 28.19
N LEU A 29 -31.34 5.98 29.42
CA LEU A 29 -31.18 7.36 29.86
C LEU A 29 -29.70 7.74 29.74
N SER A 30 -29.40 8.83 29.02
CA SER A 30 -28.16 9.58 29.21
C SER A 30 -28.50 11.06 29.39
N GLY A 31 -28.05 11.57 30.54
CA GLY A 31 -28.44 12.82 31.15
C GLY A 31 -28.09 14.07 30.34
N CYS A 32 -29.08 14.97 30.27
CA CYS A 32 -28.85 16.39 30.02
C CYS A 32 -28.17 17.00 31.24
N ARG A 33 -26.99 17.61 31.04
CA ARG A 33 -26.31 18.45 32.02
C ARG A 33 -26.79 19.89 31.82
N PRO A 34 -27.32 20.59 32.84
CA PRO A 34 -27.74 21.98 32.71
C PRO A 34 -26.53 22.92 32.68
N PRO A 35 -26.68 24.15 32.13
CA PRO A 35 -25.61 25.13 32.10
C PRO A 35 -25.42 25.72 33.50
N GLU A 36 -24.19 25.69 34.00
CA GLU A 36 -23.82 26.28 35.27
C GLU A 36 -23.55 27.78 35.06
N GLU A 37 -24.48 28.61 35.53
CA GLU A 37 -24.24 30.04 35.75
C GLU A 37 -23.14 30.18 36.81
N THR A 38 -22.01 30.79 36.44
CA THR A 38 -21.01 31.21 37.43
C THR A 38 -20.98 32.73 37.52
N THR A 39 -21.40 33.16 38.69
CA THR A 39 -21.31 34.48 39.29
C THR A 39 -19.92 35.11 39.17
N THR A 40 -19.92 36.39 38.82
CA THR A 40 -18.85 37.35 39.03
C THR A 40 -18.37 37.34 40.48
N ASN A 41 -17.12 36.95 40.69
CA ASN A 41 -16.34 37.37 41.85
C ASN A 41 -14.94 37.76 41.38
N SER A 42 -14.68 39.05 41.51
CA SER A 42 -13.36 39.66 41.55
C SER A 42 -12.62 39.14 42.78
N ASP A 43 -11.51 38.45 42.58
CA ASP A 43 -10.41 38.43 43.53
C ASP A 43 -9.10 38.22 42.77
N GLU A 44 -8.24 39.23 42.89
CA GLU A 44 -6.86 39.21 42.46
C GLU A 44 -6.14 38.04 43.12
N ASN A 45 -5.66 37.10 42.31
CA ASN A 45 -4.56 36.27 42.75
C ASN A 45 -3.64 35.95 41.57
N SER A 46 -2.41 36.45 41.69
CA SER A 46 -1.32 36.24 40.77
C SER A 46 -0.91 34.77 40.74
N SER A 47 -1.29 34.07 39.68
CA SER A 47 -0.55 32.91 39.20
C SER A 47 -0.11 33.22 37.78
N THR A 48 1.18 33.51 37.65
CA THR A 48 1.92 33.53 36.39
C THR A 48 1.76 32.18 35.69
N ASP A 49 0.77 32.11 34.81
CA ASP A 49 0.69 31.13 33.75
C ASP A 49 1.36 31.78 32.54
N SER A 50 2.65 31.50 32.36
CA SER A 50 3.41 31.94 31.20
C SER A 50 3.00 31.09 30.01
N THR A 51 1.88 31.45 29.37
CA THR A 51 1.72 31.17 27.95
C THR A 51 2.78 32.00 27.24
N ASP A 52 3.91 31.37 26.92
CA ASP A 52 4.93 31.94 26.05
C ASP A 52 4.26 32.33 24.72
N GLU A 53 4.00 33.62 24.52
CA GLU A 53 3.59 34.15 23.23
C GLU A 53 4.74 33.92 22.25
N LEU A 54 4.55 33.01 21.30
CA LEU A 54 5.49 32.80 20.19
C LEU A 54 5.77 34.14 19.52
N SER A 55 7.05 34.39 19.22
CA SER A 55 7.44 35.56 18.45
C SER A 55 6.77 35.54 17.07
N SER A 56 6.62 36.72 16.45
CA SER A 56 6.04 36.81 15.10
C SER A 56 6.80 35.98 14.05
N GLU A 57 8.10 35.79 14.25
CA GLU A 57 8.96 34.97 13.38
C GLU A 57 8.68 33.47 13.58
N GLU A 58 8.56 33.00 14.83
CA GLU A 58 8.22 31.61 15.13
C GLU A 58 6.83 31.23 14.60
N LEU A 59 5.84 32.13 14.78
CA LEU A 59 4.50 31.94 14.24
C LEU A 59 4.51 31.87 12.70
N GLN A 60 5.36 32.65 12.04
CA GLN A 60 5.52 32.59 10.59
C GLN A 60 6.11 31.24 10.14
N CYS A 61 7.13 30.75 10.83
CA CYS A 61 7.73 29.43 10.55
C CYS A 61 6.72 28.30 10.71
N GLU A 62 5.94 28.31 11.79
CA GLU A 62 4.88 27.32 12.03
C GLU A 62 3.80 27.36 10.95
N ASN A 63 3.37 28.56 10.53
CA ASN A 63 2.40 28.72 9.45
C ASN A 63 2.89 28.17 8.11
N TRP A 64 4.18 28.32 7.79
CA TRP A 64 4.76 27.69 6.60
C TRP A 64 4.73 26.18 6.68
N ILE A 65 5.17 25.60 7.81
CA ILE A 65 5.18 24.15 8.01
C ILE A 65 3.76 23.59 7.88
N GLN A 66 2.78 24.20 8.55
CA GLN A 66 1.38 23.76 8.49
C GLN A 66 0.83 23.82 7.06
N SER A 67 1.17 24.88 6.31
CA SER A 67 0.77 25.04 4.91
C SER A 67 1.40 23.96 4.03
N ILE A 68 2.71 23.72 4.19
CA ILE A 68 3.44 22.68 3.46
C ILE A 68 2.82 21.31 3.72
N VAL A 69 2.65 20.92 4.99
CA VAL A 69 2.08 19.61 5.35
C VAL A 69 0.65 19.45 4.81
N THR A 70 -0.20 20.48 4.97
CA THR A 70 -1.58 20.45 4.48
C THR A 70 -1.63 20.30 2.96
N MET A 71 -0.81 21.05 2.22
CA MET A 71 -0.76 20.99 0.76
C MET A 71 -0.09 19.72 0.23
N SER A 72 0.85 19.14 0.98
CA SER A 72 1.49 17.86 0.67
C SER A 72 0.61 16.65 0.95
N HIS A 73 -0.54 16.82 1.62
CA HIS A 73 -1.42 15.68 1.90
C HIS A 73 -1.82 14.95 0.59
N PRO A 74 -1.88 13.61 0.56
CA PRO A 74 -2.14 12.85 -0.69
C PRO A 74 -3.40 13.26 -1.45
N GLU A 75 -4.45 13.68 -0.74
CA GLU A 75 -5.72 14.14 -1.31
C GLU A 75 -5.67 15.56 -1.90
N GLN A 76 -4.55 16.28 -1.72
CA GLN A 76 -4.34 17.67 -2.11
C GLN A 76 -3.28 17.76 -3.22
N LEU A 77 -2.07 17.27 -2.97
CA LEU A 77 -0.95 17.36 -3.91
C LEU A 77 -1.29 16.61 -5.21
N THR A 78 -1.03 17.23 -6.37
CA THR A 78 -1.35 16.73 -7.73
C THR A 78 -2.84 16.64 -8.11
N ILE A 79 -3.75 16.90 -7.16
CA ILE A 79 -5.20 16.93 -7.40
C ILE A 79 -5.73 18.37 -7.35
N LYS A 80 -5.35 19.11 -6.31
CA LYS A 80 -5.79 20.48 -6.03
C LYS A 80 -4.63 21.46 -5.93
N VAL A 81 -3.44 20.98 -5.60
CA VAL A 81 -2.23 21.79 -5.43
C VAL A 81 -1.13 21.25 -6.34
N GLU A 82 -0.53 22.13 -7.12
CA GLU A 82 0.63 21.82 -7.95
C GLU A 82 1.91 21.69 -7.12
N ASN A 83 2.81 20.81 -7.55
CA ASN A 83 4.04 20.49 -6.82
C ASN A 83 4.93 21.72 -6.59
N ASP A 84 5.00 22.61 -7.59
CA ASP A 84 5.83 23.81 -7.57
C ASP A 84 5.44 24.79 -6.47
N VAL A 85 4.16 24.82 -6.07
CA VAL A 85 3.67 25.69 -4.99
C VAL A 85 4.27 25.23 -3.66
N VAL A 86 4.23 23.93 -3.38
CA VAL A 86 4.81 23.35 -2.16
C VAL A 86 6.33 23.51 -2.17
N LEU A 87 6.96 23.29 -3.33
CA LEU A 87 8.41 23.48 -3.48
C LEU A 87 8.85 24.93 -3.21
N GLY A 88 8.05 25.92 -3.64
CA GLY A 88 8.28 27.32 -3.32
C GLY A 88 8.27 27.56 -1.82
N LEU A 89 7.21 27.10 -1.13
CA LEU A 89 7.06 27.23 0.32
C LEU A 89 8.19 26.53 1.10
N LEU A 90 8.63 25.35 0.65
CA LEU A 90 9.75 24.63 1.25
C LEU A 90 11.04 25.45 1.20
N ASN A 91 11.34 26.08 0.06
CA ASN A 91 12.54 26.89 -0.11
C ASN A 91 12.45 28.24 0.63
N ASP A 92 11.25 28.82 0.72
CA ASP A 92 10.99 30.01 1.55
C ASP A 92 11.21 29.68 3.04
N TRP A 93 10.62 28.58 3.52
CA TRP A 93 10.86 28.09 4.88
C TRP A 93 12.35 27.81 5.12
N ALA A 94 13.04 27.14 4.19
CA ALA A 94 14.46 26.80 4.34
C ALA A 94 15.33 28.04 4.51
N SER A 95 15.03 29.10 3.75
CA SER A 95 15.80 30.35 3.74
C SER A 95 15.58 31.18 5.00
N ASN A 96 14.38 31.15 5.58
CA ASN A 96 13.98 32.01 6.69
C ASN A 96 14.03 31.31 8.05
N CYS A 97 13.71 30.01 8.10
CA CYS A 97 13.54 29.22 9.33
C CYS A 97 14.49 28.00 9.41
N GLY A 98 14.99 27.53 8.26
CA GLY A 98 15.75 26.28 8.16
C GLY A 98 17.26 26.41 8.39
N SER A 99 17.76 27.61 8.72
CA SER A 99 19.18 27.93 8.88
C SER A 99 19.75 27.57 10.26
N SER A 100 18.90 27.20 11.21
CA SER A 100 19.29 26.82 12.58
C SER A 100 19.94 25.43 12.59
N GLY A 101 21.27 25.39 12.49
CA GLY A 101 22.07 24.17 12.69
C GLY A 101 22.44 23.46 11.39
N ALA A 102 23.53 23.91 10.76
CA ALA A 102 24.21 23.11 9.75
C ALA A 102 24.56 21.74 10.36
N SER A 103 24.00 20.67 9.81
CA SER A 103 24.45 19.33 10.15
C SER A 103 25.85 19.18 9.57
N ASN A 104 26.87 19.07 10.43
CA ASN A 104 28.18 18.56 10.00
C ASN A 104 28.01 17.08 9.68
N LEU A 105 27.53 16.81 8.46
CA LEU A 105 27.42 15.46 7.92
C LEU A 105 28.84 14.94 7.68
N ASP A 106 29.19 13.80 8.26
CA ASP A 106 30.49 13.18 8.03
C ASP A 106 30.53 12.58 6.61
N THR A 107 30.96 13.39 5.66
CA THR A 107 31.03 13.01 4.24
C THR A 107 32.08 11.93 3.98
N GLU A 108 33.11 11.79 4.83
CA GLU A 108 34.12 10.73 4.66
C GLU A 108 33.54 9.38 5.05
N GLN A 109 32.76 9.31 6.13
CA GLN A 109 32.07 8.07 6.50
C GLN A 109 31.05 7.65 5.43
N LEU A 110 30.35 8.61 4.79
CA LEU A 110 29.37 8.30 3.74
C LEU A 110 29.96 7.67 2.48
N LYS A 111 31.25 7.90 2.18
CA LYS A 111 31.93 7.29 1.01
C LYS A 111 32.01 5.76 1.09
N GLN A 112 31.76 5.18 2.28
CA GLN A 112 31.63 3.74 2.42
C GLN A 112 30.45 3.19 1.61
N TRP A 113 29.37 3.96 1.46
CA TRP A 113 28.12 3.47 0.87
C TRP A 113 27.66 4.25 -0.35
N LEU A 114 28.09 5.50 -0.51
CA LEU A 114 27.60 6.43 -1.53
C LEU A 114 28.72 6.92 -2.43
N THR A 115 28.37 7.23 -3.68
CA THR A 115 29.25 7.92 -4.61
C THR A 115 29.40 9.40 -4.25
N GLU A 116 30.46 10.04 -4.75
CA GLU A 116 30.69 11.47 -4.53
C GLU A 116 29.55 12.34 -5.08
N GLU A 117 28.96 11.95 -6.22
CA GLU A 117 27.77 12.61 -6.78
C GLU A 117 26.55 12.50 -5.85
N GLN A 118 26.30 11.31 -5.29
CA GLN A 118 25.21 11.11 -4.34
C GLN A 118 25.43 11.96 -3.08
N ILE A 119 26.65 12.00 -2.54
CA ILE A 119 26.99 12.84 -1.38
C ILE A 119 26.77 14.32 -1.67
N GLN A 120 27.17 14.80 -2.86
CA GLN A 120 26.94 16.19 -3.26
C GLN A 120 25.44 16.53 -3.33
N ASN A 121 24.60 15.61 -3.81
CA ASN A 121 23.15 15.81 -3.84
C ASN A 121 22.54 15.82 -2.43
N LEU A 122 23.06 15.00 -1.51
CA LEU A 122 22.60 14.97 -0.11
C LEU A 122 22.92 16.26 0.64
N THR A 123 24.05 16.91 0.35
CA THR A 123 24.49 18.13 1.04
C THR A 123 23.86 19.41 0.51
N SER A 124 23.02 19.35 -0.53
CA SER A 124 22.24 20.50 -0.99
C SER A 124 21.24 20.96 0.07
N ASP A 125 21.33 22.23 0.46
CA ASP A 125 20.36 22.88 1.35
C ASP A 125 19.06 23.27 0.65
N ARG A 126 19.07 23.34 -0.68
CA ARG A 126 17.88 23.68 -1.46
C ARG A 126 17.00 22.45 -1.67
N PHE A 127 15.69 22.64 -1.51
CA PHE A 127 14.70 21.62 -1.86
C PHE A 127 14.51 21.53 -3.37
N SER A 128 14.23 20.31 -3.85
CA SER A 128 14.02 19.95 -5.25
C SER A 128 12.60 19.44 -5.50
N GLU A 129 12.21 19.27 -6.77
CA GLU A 129 10.87 18.82 -7.17
C GLU A 129 10.44 17.49 -6.50
N GLY A 130 11.38 16.56 -6.32
CA GLY A 130 11.11 15.28 -5.65
C GLY A 130 10.80 15.40 -4.16
N ASP A 131 11.16 16.51 -3.52
CA ASP A 131 11.07 16.65 -2.07
C ASP A 131 9.62 16.82 -1.59
N ALA A 132 8.80 17.57 -2.33
CA ALA A 132 7.38 17.70 -2.02
C ALA A 132 6.63 16.36 -2.21
N ALA A 133 7.04 15.56 -3.21
CA ALA A 133 6.54 14.20 -3.39
C ALA A 133 6.95 13.28 -2.24
N HIS A 134 8.17 13.42 -1.71
CA HIS A 134 8.65 12.65 -0.54
C HIS A 134 7.84 12.96 0.74
N ILE A 135 7.45 14.22 0.96
CA ILE A 135 6.57 14.58 2.08
C ILE A 135 5.20 13.93 1.91
N ARG A 136 4.56 14.09 0.74
CA ARG A 136 3.29 13.43 0.43
C ARG A 136 3.37 11.94 0.67
N ASP A 137 4.44 11.33 0.17
CA ASP A 137 4.61 9.91 0.23
C ASP A 137 4.80 9.44 1.67
N SER A 138 5.60 10.13 2.47
CA SER A 138 5.78 9.81 3.90
C SER A 138 4.47 9.94 4.69
N ILE A 139 3.67 10.99 4.44
CA ILE A 139 2.32 11.14 5.03
C ILE A 139 1.45 9.92 4.68
N LEU A 140 1.41 9.52 3.41
CA LEU A 140 0.60 8.37 3.00
C LEU A 140 1.02 7.07 3.69
N ARG A 141 2.32 6.80 3.83
CA ARG A 141 2.80 5.57 4.48
C ARG A 141 2.52 5.59 5.98
N TYR A 142 2.57 6.77 6.60
CA TYR A 142 2.17 6.94 8.00
C TYR A 142 0.68 6.64 8.18
N LEU A 143 -0.18 7.18 7.32
CA LEU A 143 -1.63 6.90 7.36
C LEU A 143 -1.95 5.41 7.12
N ILE A 144 -1.20 4.75 6.23
CA ILE A 144 -1.31 3.30 6.04
C ILE A 144 -0.97 2.58 7.34
N TRP A 145 0.19 2.87 7.93
CA TRP A 145 0.61 2.28 9.21
C TRP A 145 -0.47 2.43 10.28
N GLU A 146 -0.95 3.66 10.50
CA GLU A 146 -1.99 3.97 11.48
C GLU A 146 -3.27 3.14 11.27
N SER A 147 -3.61 2.87 10.00
CA SER A 147 -4.85 2.17 9.66
C SER A 147 -4.77 0.64 9.78
N VAL A 148 -3.59 0.05 9.60
CA VAL A 148 -3.44 -1.42 9.52
C VAL A 148 -2.76 -2.02 10.74
N ALA A 149 -1.93 -1.26 11.43
CA ALA A 149 -1.07 -1.78 12.48
C ALA A 149 -1.50 -1.35 13.90
N THR A 150 -2.04 -0.14 14.09
CA THR A 150 -2.17 0.44 15.44
C THR A 150 -2.99 -0.40 16.43
N ASP A 151 -4.02 -1.11 15.96
CA ASP A 151 -4.91 -1.91 16.81
C ASP A 151 -4.36 -3.29 17.23
N GLN A 152 -3.14 -3.64 16.81
CA GLN A 152 -2.53 -4.93 17.14
C GLN A 152 -1.78 -4.89 18.49
N GLU A 153 -1.77 -6.02 19.20
CA GLU A 153 -1.20 -6.14 20.54
C GLU A 153 0.33 -6.18 20.53
N THR A 154 0.92 -6.87 19.55
CA THR A 154 2.37 -7.07 19.46
C THR A 154 2.97 -6.43 18.22
N ASP A 155 4.24 -6.02 18.29
CA ASP A 155 4.94 -5.46 17.13
C ASP A 155 5.03 -6.46 15.97
N LEU A 156 5.12 -7.76 16.25
CA LEU A 156 5.10 -8.78 15.19
C LEU A 156 3.75 -8.80 14.46
N GLN A 157 2.63 -8.73 15.19
CA GLN A 157 1.30 -8.65 14.57
C GLN A 157 1.16 -7.37 13.73
N ARG A 158 1.68 -6.23 14.23
CA ARG A 158 1.72 -4.96 13.47
C ARG A 158 2.45 -5.12 12.13
N VAL A 159 3.63 -5.72 12.17
CA VAL A 159 4.46 -5.99 10.98
C VAL A 159 3.73 -6.93 10.03
N LEU A 160 3.09 -8.00 10.53
CA LEU A 160 2.30 -8.93 9.72
C LEU A 160 1.12 -8.24 9.01
N GLN A 161 0.40 -7.33 9.69
CA GLN A 161 -0.69 -6.58 9.06
C GLN A 161 -0.17 -5.63 7.98
N ALA A 162 0.93 -4.93 8.23
CA ALA A 162 1.58 -4.09 7.23
C ALA A 162 2.04 -4.91 6.01
N PHE A 163 2.61 -6.10 6.22
CA PHE A 163 3.01 -7.00 5.15
C PHE A 163 1.79 -7.45 4.32
N ASN A 164 0.74 -7.96 4.97
CA ASN A 164 -0.48 -8.40 4.31
C ASN A 164 -1.14 -7.27 3.50
N PHE A 165 -1.16 -6.05 4.03
CA PHE A 165 -1.63 -4.88 3.30
C PHE A 165 -0.87 -4.69 1.99
N VAL A 166 0.46 -4.77 2.00
CA VAL A 166 1.28 -4.66 0.79
C VAL A 166 0.95 -5.75 -0.21
N ILE A 167 0.86 -7.01 0.24
CA ILE A 167 0.58 -8.14 -0.65
C ILE A 167 -0.78 -7.99 -1.34
N TYR A 168 -1.81 -7.54 -0.63
CA TYR A 168 -3.16 -7.38 -1.19
C TYR A 168 -3.31 -6.15 -2.09
N ASN A 169 -2.52 -5.10 -1.85
CA ASN A 169 -2.68 -3.81 -2.54
C ASN A 169 -1.71 -3.56 -3.68
N MET A 170 -0.69 -4.42 -3.84
CA MET A 170 0.27 -4.34 -4.94
C MET A 170 0.35 -5.68 -5.64
N ALA A 171 -0.29 -5.82 -6.80
CA ALA A 171 -0.19 -7.01 -7.62
C ALA A 171 1.20 -7.14 -8.25
N LEU A 172 1.72 -8.38 -8.33
CA LEU A 172 2.99 -8.65 -9.01
C LEU A 172 2.81 -8.58 -10.52
N VAL A 173 3.41 -7.57 -11.13
CA VAL A 173 3.46 -7.37 -12.59
C VAL A 173 4.89 -6.97 -12.94
N PRO A 174 5.81 -7.91 -13.20
CA PRO A 174 7.21 -7.62 -13.49
C PRO A 174 7.41 -6.60 -14.61
N GLU A 175 6.51 -6.59 -15.59
CA GLU A 175 6.52 -5.68 -16.74
C GLU A 175 6.31 -4.22 -16.33
N VAL A 176 5.77 -3.95 -15.13
CA VAL A 176 5.56 -2.58 -14.62
C VAL A 176 6.87 -1.83 -14.42
N SER A 177 7.98 -2.55 -14.21
CA SER A 177 9.33 -1.98 -14.10
C SER A 177 9.70 -1.11 -15.30
N GLN A 178 9.14 -1.41 -16.47
CA GLN A 178 9.41 -0.68 -17.71
C GLN A 178 8.77 0.72 -17.77
N PHE A 179 7.78 0.99 -16.90
CA PHE A 179 7.03 2.25 -16.90
C PHE A 179 7.67 3.34 -16.03
N HIS A 180 8.71 2.99 -15.26
CA HIS A 180 9.43 3.93 -14.39
C HIS A 180 8.50 4.74 -13.47
N LEU A 181 7.46 4.07 -12.96
CA LEU A 181 6.49 4.68 -12.05
C LEU A 181 7.20 5.20 -10.79
N SER A 182 6.76 6.35 -10.30
CA SER A 182 7.12 6.84 -8.99
C SER A 182 6.58 5.93 -7.90
N ARG A 183 7.15 6.04 -6.69
CA ARG A 183 6.71 5.31 -5.50
C ARG A 183 5.24 5.57 -5.17
N HIS A 184 4.74 6.77 -5.46
CA HIS A 184 3.32 7.10 -5.35
C HIS A 184 2.47 6.37 -6.38
N GLU A 185 2.86 6.40 -7.65
CA GLU A 185 2.13 5.75 -8.74
C GLU A 185 2.05 4.24 -8.54
N LEU A 186 3.13 3.57 -8.13
CA LEU A 186 3.13 2.12 -7.86
C LEU A 186 2.03 1.71 -6.86
N LEU A 187 1.91 2.46 -5.75
CA LEU A 187 0.92 2.22 -4.72
C LEU A 187 -0.51 2.59 -5.19
N LEU A 188 -0.64 3.74 -5.86
CA LEU A 188 -1.92 4.24 -6.36
C LEU A 188 -2.49 3.29 -7.41
N TRP A 189 -1.65 2.86 -8.35
CA TRP A 189 -1.98 1.90 -9.40
C TRP A 189 -2.22 0.53 -8.80
N GLY A 190 -1.49 0.16 -7.75
CA GLY A 190 -1.58 -1.14 -7.10
C GLY A 190 -0.84 -2.23 -7.88
N LEU A 191 0.26 -1.87 -8.54
CA LEU A 191 1.07 -2.74 -9.38
C LEU A 191 2.55 -2.54 -9.02
N GLY A 192 3.32 -3.62 -8.97
CA GLY A 192 4.74 -3.55 -8.63
C GLY A 192 5.49 -4.84 -8.95
N THR A 193 6.80 -4.79 -8.88
CA THR A 193 7.64 -5.99 -8.77
C THR A 193 7.72 -6.48 -7.32
N ALA A 194 8.41 -7.60 -7.07
CA ALA A 194 8.63 -8.08 -5.70
C ALA A 194 9.51 -7.11 -4.88
N GLU A 195 10.44 -6.44 -5.53
CA GLU A 195 11.26 -5.37 -4.98
C GLU A 195 10.43 -4.14 -4.65
N ASP A 196 9.48 -3.73 -5.51
CA ASP A 196 8.54 -2.64 -5.19
C ASP A 196 7.73 -2.96 -3.93
N ARG A 197 7.28 -4.22 -3.77
CA ARG A 197 6.61 -4.67 -2.54
C ARG A 197 7.52 -4.55 -1.32
N ALA A 198 8.78 -4.97 -1.41
CA ALA A 198 9.71 -4.86 -0.29
C ALA A 198 10.04 -3.42 0.08
N LEU A 199 10.23 -2.56 -0.92
CA LEU A 199 10.45 -1.13 -0.68
C LEU A 199 9.24 -0.49 -0.01
N LEU A 200 8.03 -0.76 -0.51
CA LEU A 200 6.81 -0.24 0.12
C LEU A 200 6.62 -0.77 1.55
N PHE A 201 6.87 -2.05 1.77
CA PHE A 201 6.80 -2.66 3.10
C PHE A 201 7.77 -1.98 4.07
N ALA A 202 9.03 -1.81 3.65
CA ALA A 202 10.03 -1.08 4.42
C ALA A 202 9.62 0.38 4.69
N ASP A 203 9.08 1.08 3.70
CA ASP A 203 8.64 2.47 3.86
C ASP A 203 7.49 2.61 4.86
N ILE A 204 6.59 1.63 4.94
CA ILE A 204 5.52 1.60 5.94
C ILE A 204 6.10 1.33 7.34
N LEU A 205 6.94 0.31 7.49
CA LEU A 205 7.57 -0.04 8.77
C LEU A 205 8.42 1.10 9.34
N ARG A 206 9.14 1.81 8.47
CA ARG A 206 9.97 2.95 8.83
C ARG A 206 9.18 4.03 9.55
N GLN A 207 7.91 4.25 9.22
CA GLN A 207 7.08 5.28 9.87
C GLN A 207 6.91 5.06 11.37
N ASN A 208 7.11 3.82 11.84
CA ASN A 208 7.12 3.47 13.26
C ASN A 208 8.53 3.08 13.77
N ARG A 209 9.58 3.50 13.06
CA ARG A 209 11.00 3.23 13.40
C ARG A 209 11.32 1.74 13.55
N ILE A 210 10.64 0.89 12.77
CA ILE A 210 10.96 -0.52 12.68
C ILE A 210 11.97 -0.68 11.54
N ASP A 211 13.19 -1.05 11.91
CA ASP A 211 14.29 -1.22 10.95
C ASP A 211 14.12 -2.53 10.17
N CYS A 212 14.49 -2.49 8.89
CA CYS A 212 14.52 -3.67 8.04
C CYS A 212 15.64 -3.60 7.00
N CYS A 213 16.01 -4.75 6.48
CA CYS A 213 17.05 -4.91 5.48
C CYS A 213 16.69 -6.01 4.48
N ILE A 214 17.33 -6.00 3.31
CA ILE A 214 17.32 -7.15 2.41
C ILE A 214 18.41 -8.13 2.86
N LEU A 215 18.03 -9.40 2.98
CA LEU A 215 18.90 -10.52 3.28
C LEU A 215 18.96 -11.44 2.07
N THR A 216 20.15 -11.56 1.48
CA THR A 216 20.40 -12.39 0.30
C THR A 216 21.40 -13.48 0.66
N PRO A 217 21.00 -14.76 0.69
CA PRO A 217 21.92 -15.88 0.95
C PRO A 217 23.02 -15.97 -0.11
N ASP A 218 24.24 -16.32 0.28
CA ASP A 218 25.44 -16.32 -0.59
C ASP A 218 25.31 -17.18 -1.86
N LYS A 219 24.56 -18.29 -1.79
CA LYS A 219 24.37 -19.21 -2.92
C LYS A 219 23.15 -18.89 -3.79
N SER A 220 22.44 -17.80 -3.51
CA SER A 220 21.39 -17.35 -4.43
C SER A 220 22.02 -17.02 -5.80
N THR A 221 21.46 -17.56 -6.88
CA THR A 221 21.99 -17.30 -8.22
C THR A 221 21.48 -15.95 -8.72
N PRO A 222 22.28 -15.16 -9.46
CA PRO A 222 21.79 -13.91 -10.06
C PRO A 222 20.61 -14.10 -11.01
N GLU A 223 20.45 -15.30 -11.58
CA GLU A 223 19.36 -15.65 -12.50
C GLU A 223 18.03 -15.90 -11.77
N LYS A 224 18.08 -16.32 -10.50
CA LYS A 224 16.90 -16.55 -9.64
C LYS A 224 17.24 -16.15 -8.19
N PRO A 225 17.43 -14.85 -7.91
CA PRO A 225 17.79 -14.42 -6.58
C PRO A 225 16.61 -14.65 -5.65
N ILE A 226 16.85 -15.36 -4.56
CA ILE A 226 15.92 -15.51 -3.46
C ILE A 226 16.44 -14.68 -2.33
N TRP A 227 15.60 -13.77 -1.86
CA TRP A 227 15.95 -12.84 -0.81
C TRP A 227 14.76 -12.64 0.12
N PHE A 228 15.06 -12.10 1.29
CA PHE A 228 14.08 -11.84 2.33
C PHE A 228 14.15 -10.38 2.76
N VAL A 229 13.02 -9.82 3.13
CA VAL A 229 13.00 -8.65 4.01
C VAL A 229 13.18 -9.16 5.43
N GLY A 230 14.34 -8.88 6.02
CA GLY A 230 14.62 -9.10 7.43
C GLY A 230 14.10 -7.91 8.23
N VAL A 231 13.12 -8.12 9.10
CA VAL A 231 12.53 -7.10 9.97
C VAL A 231 13.11 -7.26 11.37
N LEU A 232 13.73 -6.20 11.89
CA LEU A 232 14.42 -6.23 13.17
C LEU A 232 13.45 -5.83 14.27
N LEU A 233 13.12 -6.81 15.11
CA LEU A 233 12.35 -6.62 16.34
C LEU A 233 13.21 -7.01 17.54
N ARG A 234 12.68 -6.78 18.75
CA ARG A 234 13.39 -7.06 20.01
C ARG A 234 13.94 -8.50 20.09
N ASP A 235 13.17 -9.45 19.59
CA ASP A 235 13.45 -10.88 19.77
C ASP A 235 14.27 -11.50 18.64
N GLY A 236 14.50 -10.76 17.54
CA GLY A 236 15.33 -11.22 16.44
C GLY A 236 15.02 -10.55 15.10
N ILE A 237 15.57 -11.15 14.04
CA ILE A 237 15.39 -10.69 12.66
C ILE A 237 14.35 -11.59 11.99
N TYR A 238 13.11 -11.13 11.88
CA TYR A 238 11.98 -11.87 11.33
C TYR A 238 11.99 -11.85 9.80
N LEU A 239 11.66 -12.96 9.16
CA LEU A 239 11.86 -13.13 7.72
C LEU A 239 10.55 -13.09 6.93
N PHE A 240 10.52 -12.22 5.93
CA PHE A 240 9.39 -12.04 5.01
C PHE A 240 9.85 -12.19 3.57
N ASN A 241 9.10 -12.93 2.75
CA ASN A 241 9.40 -13.08 1.33
C ASN A 241 8.29 -12.43 0.49
N THR A 242 8.60 -11.28 -0.14
CA THR A 242 7.63 -10.54 -0.97
C THR A 242 7.44 -11.14 -2.36
N GLN A 243 8.36 -12.00 -2.82
CA GLN A 243 8.23 -12.78 -4.07
C GLN A 243 7.16 -13.87 -3.90
N LEU A 244 7.22 -14.60 -2.78
CA LEU A 244 6.18 -15.57 -2.39
C LEU A 244 4.90 -14.89 -1.90
N GLY A 245 5.02 -13.65 -1.41
CA GLY A 245 3.92 -12.94 -0.78
C GLY A 245 3.53 -13.52 0.59
N MET A 246 4.49 -14.10 1.30
CA MET A 246 4.26 -14.72 2.61
C MET A 246 5.43 -14.52 3.58
N PRO A 247 5.18 -14.39 4.89
CA PRO A 247 6.21 -14.53 5.92
C PRO A 247 6.74 -15.98 5.96
N ILE A 248 7.92 -16.18 6.55
CA ILE A 248 8.43 -17.53 6.79
C ILE A 248 7.81 -18.08 8.08
N PRO A 249 7.11 -19.24 8.07
CA PRO A 249 6.41 -19.75 9.24
C PRO A 249 7.36 -20.00 10.43
N GLY A 250 7.00 -19.48 11.59
CA GLY A 250 7.69 -19.71 12.85
C GLY A 250 7.49 -21.13 13.42
N PRO A 251 8.24 -21.48 14.49
CA PRO A 251 8.11 -22.78 15.16
C PRO A 251 6.73 -22.99 15.79
N GLU A 252 6.12 -21.93 16.31
CA GLU A 252 4.81 -21.97 16.97
C GLU A 252 3.64 -21.67 16.01
N ASN A 253 3.92 -21.55 14.71
CA ASN A 253 2.85 -21.32 13.73
C ASN A 253 1.87 -22.49 13.74
N ASP A 254 0.58 -22.19 13.86
CA ASP A 254 -0.47 -23.20 13.76
C ASP A 254 -0.54 -23.71 12.32
N ASP A 255 0.03 -24.89 12.08
CA ASP A 255 -0.01 -25.51 10.76
C ASP A 255 -1.46 -25.80 10.33
N ALA A 256 -2.44 -25.86 11.25
CA ALA A 256 -3.85 -26.03 10.94
C ALA A 256 -4.52 -24.76 10.37
N SER A 257 -3.85 -23.62 10.48
CA SER A 257 -4.26 -22.37 9.85
C SER A 257 -3.59 -22.22 8.48
N PHE A 258 -4.31 -21.67 7.51
CA PHE A 258 -3.68 -21.24 6.26
C PHE A 258 -3.00 -19.87 6.42
N GLU A 259 -3.35 -19.11 7.46
CA GLU A 259 -2.71 -17.84 7.79
C GLU A 259 -1.50 -18.08 8.69
N ILE A 260 -0.40 -17.42 8.35
CA ILE A 260 0.82 -17.44 9.16
C ILE A 260 0.69 -16.35 10.21
N THR A 261 0.57 -16.75 11.47
CA THR A 261 0.45 -15.84 12.62
C THR A 261 1.77 -15.68 13.37
N GLU A 262 2.67 -16.65 13.20
CA GLU A 262 4.01 -16.64 13.80
C GLU A 262 5.07 -16.69 12.71
N VAL A 263 6.10 -15.87 12.84
CA VAL A 263 7.14 -15.69 11.82
C VAL A 263 8.48 -16.16 12.36
N ALA A 264 9.22 -16.93 11.56
CA ALA A 264 10.55 -17.39 11.91
C ALA A 264 11.57 -16.23 11.87
N THR A 265 12.47 -16.25 12.84
CA THR A 265 13.66 -15.41 12.82
C THR A 265 14.79 -16.08 12.05
N LEU A 266 15.75 -15.27 11.58
CA LEU A 266 16.99 -15.76 10.94
C LEU A 266 17.73 -16.78 11.81
N GLU A 267 17.84 -16.49 13.12
CA GLU A 267 18.49 -17.40 14.08
C GLU A 267 17.76 -18.74 14.20
N GLN A 268 16.42 -18.72 14.22
CA GLN A 268 15.63 -19.96 14.25
C GLN A 268 15.83 -20.77 12.98
N ILE A 269 15.82 -20.15 11.80
CA ILE A 269 16.04 -20.86 10.52
C ILE A 269 17.45 -21.47 10.44
N ILE A 270 18.47 -20.76 10.92
CA ILE A 270 19.84 -21.27 10.94
C ILE A 270 19.95 -22.52 11.82
N ASN A 271 19.21 -22.57 12.92
CA ASN A 271 19.28 -23.65 13.91
C ASN A 271 18.29 -24.79 13.65
N ASP A 272 17.24 -24.55 12.87
CA ASP A 272 16.18 -25.52 12.60
C ASP A 272 15.78 -25.50 11.11
N GLU A 273 16.36 -26.43 10.34
CA GLU A 273 16.04 -26.62 8.93
C GLU A 273 14.56 -27.00 8.69
N SER A 274 13.87 -27.56 9.69
CA SER A 274 12.47 -27.96 9.53
C SER A 274 11.55 -26.78 9.25
N LEU A 275 11.93 -25.57 9.67
CA LEU A 275 11.18 -24.35 9.39
C LEU A 275 11.18 -24.00 7.89
N LEU A 276 12.31 -24.18 7.19
CA LEU A 276 12.37 -24.03 5.75
C LEU A 276 11.64 -25.15 5.02
N LYS A 277 11.68 -26.38 5.56
CA LYS A 277 10.93 -27.53 5.00
C LYS A 277 9.42 -27.35 5.06
N LYS A 278 8.91 -26.44 5.90
CA LYS A 278 7.49 -26.02 5.85
C LYS A 278 7.12 -25.39 4.50
N LEU A 279 8.10 -24.84 3.77
CA LEU A 279 7.93 -24.26 2.44
C LEU A 279 8.08 -25.28 1.31
N ASP A 280 8.54 -26.51 1.58
CA ASP A 280 8.60 -27.57 0.56
C ASP A 280 7.19 -27.87 0.04
N ILE A 281 7.04 -28.12 -1.26
CA ILE A 281 5.76 -28.62 -1.79
C ILE A 281 5.61 -30.09 -1.40
N ASP A 282 6.64 -30.88 -1.70
CA ASP A 282 6.81 -32.27 -1.36
C ASP A 282 8.31 -32.62 -1.33
N GLU A 283 8.66 -33.90 -1.11
CA GLU A 283 10.05 -34.37 -1.04
C GLU A 283 10.83 -34.21 -2.36
N GLU A 284 10.13 -34.18 -3.51
CA GLU A 284 10.75 -34.06 -4.84
C GLU A 284 10.91 -32.59 -5.26
N HIS A 285 10.13 -31.69 -4.65
CA HIS A 285 10.10 -30.25 -4.92
C HIS A 285 10.43 -29.43 -3.66
N PRO A 286 11.67 -29.53 -3.15
CA PRO A 286 12.08 -28.79 -1.96
C PRO A 286 12.17 -27.29 -2.23
N PHE A 287 12.01 -26.49 -1.18
CA PHE A 287 12.35 -25.08 -1.21
C PHE A 287 13.85 -24.93 -1.53
N PRO A 288 14.24 -24.05 -2.48
CA PRO A 288 15.60 -23.94 -3.00
C PRO A 288 16.63 -23.32 -2.03
N LEU A 289 16.34 -23.25 -0.72
CA LEU A 289 17.27 -22.77 0.30
C LEU A 289 17.33 -23.73 1.48
N THR A 290 18.52 -23.85 2.04
CA THR A 290 18.84 -24.66 3.22
C THR A 290 19.23 -23.80 4.42
N SER A 291 19.16 -24.36 5.62
CA SER A 291 19.62 -23.69 6.85
C SER A 291 21.10 -23.29 6.78
N GLU A 292 21.93 -24.10 6.13
CA GLU A 292 23.37 -23.83 5.93
C GLU A 292 23.60 -22.59 5.07
N GLU A 293 22.80 -22.39 4.02
CA GLU A 293 22.90 -21.23 3.15
C GLU A 293 22.46 -19.94 3.84
N MET A 294 21.62 -20.04 4.87
CA MET A 294 21.18 -18.90 5.68
C MET A 294 22.21 -18.46 6.73
N LYS A 295 23.29 -19.23 6.96
CA LYS A 295 24.36 -18.85 7.90
C LYS A 295 25.17 -17.65 7.43
N THR A 296 25.31 -17.49 6.12
CA THR A 296 26.00 -16.35 5.51
C THR A 296 25.04 -15.64 4.58
N VAL A 297 24.68 -14.42 4.96
CA VAL A 297 23.78 -13.56 4.21
C VAL A 297 24.47 -12.24 3.90
N LYS A 298 24.33 -11.78 2.67
CA LYS A 298 24.58 -10.39 2.31
C LYS A 298 23.45 -9.54 2.88
N VAL A 299 23.81 -8.51 3.62
CA VAL A 299 22.86 -7.58 4.25
C VAL A 299 22.87 -6.26 3.50
N GLU A 300 21.71 -5.84 3.01
CA GLU A 300 21.55 -4.59 2.28
C GLU A 300 20.52 -3.69 2.94
N MET A 301 20.92 -2.47 3.25
CA MET A 301 20.09 -1.42 3.85
C MET A 301 19.08 -0.92 2.82
N ILE A 302 17.82 -0.86 3.22
CA ILE A 302 16.75 -0.33 2.38
C ILE A 302 16.68 1.18 2.60
N GLY A 303 16.91 1.95 1.54
CA GLY A 303 16.76 3.40 1.58
C GLY A 303 17.03 4.06 0.24
N TYR A 304 16.81 5.37 0.21
CA TYR A 304 16.96 6.22 -0.97
C TYR A 304 17.35 7.65 -0.53
N PRO A 305 17.90 8.49 -1.43
CA PRO A 305 18.54 9.75 -1.06
C PRO A 305 17.67 10.68 -0.23
N GLU A 306 16.38 10.79 -0.53
CA GLU A 306 15.44 11.65 0.18
C GLU A 306 15.30 11.31 1.68
N LEU A 307 15.60 10.08 2.10
CA LEU A 307 15.65 9.71 3.52
C LEU A 307 16.87 10.26 4.24
N TRP A 308 17.98 10.43 3.52
CA TRP A 308 19.29 10.75 4.11
C TRP A 308 19.62 12.24 4.05
N MET A 309 18.75 13.04 3.43
CA MET A 309 18.95 14.46 3.24
C MET A 309 18.77 15.23 4.56
N PRO A 310 19.81 15.92 5.07
CA PRO A 310 19.73 16.58 6.38
C PRO A 310 18.69 17.69 6.45
N ARG A 311 18.31 18.30 5.33
CA ARG A 311 17.22 19.30 5.28
C ARG A 311 15.88 18.73 5.75
N PHE A 312 15.60 17.44 5.48
CA PHE A 312 14.42 16.78 6.03
C PHE A 312 14.54 16.48 7.52
N SER A 313 15.75 16.26 8.04
CA SER A 313 15.96 16.17 9.50
C SER A 313 15.57 17.47 10.19
N ARG A 314 16.02 18.62 9.64
CA ARG A 314 15.67 19.95 10.16
C ARG A 314 14.17 20.24 10.06
N PHE A 315 13.57 19.95 8.90
CA PHE A 315 12.13 20.16 8.71
C PHE A 315 11.31 19.27 9.65
N GLN A 316 11.67 17.99 9.79
CA GLN A 316 11.02 17.05 10.69
C GLN A 316 11.09 17.49 12.16
N ALA A 317 12.22 18.07 12.59
CA ALA A 317 12.39 18.54 13.96
C ALA A 317 11.47 19.74 14.31
N GLN A 318 10.94 20.44 13.30
CA GLN A 318 10.00 21.55 13.48
C GLN A 318 8.54 21.14 13.20
N LEU A 319 8.26 19.87 12.89
CA LEU A 319 6.89 19.42 12.71
C LEU A 319 6.09 19.56 14.02
N PRO A 320 4.83 20.00 13.95
CA PRO A 320 3.93 19.99 15.10
C PRO A 320 3.80 18.61 15.74
N LEU A 321 3.54 18.55 17.05
CA LEU A 321 3.50 17.28 17.82
C LEU A 321 2.40 16.31 17.36
N ASP A 322 1.34 16.81 16.72
CA ASP A 322 0.27 16.02 16.13
C ASP A 322 0.64 15.44 14.75
N GLN A 323 1.73 15.92 14.13
CA GLN A 323 2.28 15.41 12.87
C GLN A 323 3.39 14.39 13.15
N LYS A 324 3.05 13.10 13.10
CA LYS A 324 3.93 12.00 13.54
C LYS A 324 4.67 11.24 12.44
N PHE A 325 4.57 11.68 11.19
CA PHE A 325 5.23 10.99 10.07
C PHE A 325 6.74 11.27 10.01
N LEU A 326 7.51 10.30 9.53
CA LEU A 326 8.96 10.39 9.39
C LEU A 326 9.38 10.72 7.96
N LEU A 327 10.15 11.79 7.83
CA LEU A 327 10.77 12.28 6.60
C LEU A 327 12.25 11.91 6.49
N HIS A 328 12.96 11.79 7.61
CA HIS A 328 14.40 11.56 7.63
C HIS A 328 14.79 10.33 8.44
N ASP A 329 15.68 9.52 7.86
CA ASP A 329 16.32 8.38 8.49
C ASP A 329 17.76 8.25 8.00
N GLY A 330 18.68 8.97 8.66
CA GLY A 330 20.06 9.15 8.17
C GLY A 330 20.95 7.91 8.27
N LEU A 331 22.02 7.91 7.47
CA LEU A 331 23.06 6.88 7.50
C LEU A 331 24.12 7.09 8.58
N ILE A 332 24.20 8.30 9.16
CA ILE A 332 25.23 8.68 10.12
C ILE A 332 24.59 8.97 11.47
N ASP A 333 25.26 8.55 12.54
CA ASP A 333 24.88 8.88 13.91
C ASP A 333 24.89 10.39 14.12
N SER A 334 23.87 10.89 14.81
CA SER A 334 23.73 12.31 15.08
C SER A 334 23.14 12.55 16.47
N LYS A 335 22.97 13.82 16.84
CA LYS A 335 22.32 14.18 18.10
C LYS A 335 20.88 13.66 18.19
N SER A 336 20.21 13.43 17.07
CA SER A 336 18.85 12.89 17.04
C SER A 336 18.78 11.36 17.16
N GLY A 337 19.93 10.67 17.20
CA GLY A 337 20.01 9.22 17.38
C GLY A 337 20.98 8.53 16.42
N GLN A 338 21.00 7.21 16.49
CA GLN A 338 21.80 6.35 15.63
C GLN A 338 21.29 6.36 14.19
N GLY A 339 22.22 6.37 13.24
CA GLY A 339 21.93 6.14 11.83
C GLY A 339 21.58 4.68 11.56
N LEU A 340 20.92 4.42 10.43
CA LEU A 340 20.47 3.07 10.05
C LEU A 340 21.59 2.00 10.14
N PRO A 341 22.81 2.21 9.63
CA PRO A 341 23.89 1.22 9.77
C PRO A 341 24.18 0.84 11.22
N SER A 342 24.32 1.84 12.11
CA SER A 342 24.59 1.62 13.54
C SER A 342 23.44 0.89 14.24
N ARG A 343 22.18 1.21 13.88
CA ARG A 343 21.00 0.52 14.42
C ARG A 343 20.99 -0.94 14.01
N LEU A 344 21.25 -1.26 12.74
CA LEU A 344 21.31 -2.65 12.25
C LEU A 344 22.42 -3.45 12.95
N VAL A 345 23.61 -2.88 13.12
CA VAL A 345 24.70 -3.51 13.89
C VAL A 345 24.30 -3.76 15.35
N THR A 346 23.66 -2.78 15.98
CA THR A 346 23.22 -2.89 17.38
C THR A 346 22.13 -3.93 17.55
N GLN A 347 21.10 -3.90 16.70
CA GLN A 347 19.93 -4.80 16.78
C GLN A 347 20.25 -6.23 16.34
N SER A 348 21.21 -6.42 15.43
CA SER A 348 21.75 -7.76 15.10
C SER A 348 22.63 -8.34 16.21
N LYS A 349 22.75 -7.66 17.37
CA LYS A 349 23.57 -8.08 18.52
C LYS A 349 25.04 -8.33 18.13
N GLY A 350 25.56 -7.55 17.18
CA GLY A 350 26.93 -7.65 16.67
C GLY A 350 27.17 -8.81 15.70
N GLN A 351 26.13 -9.48 15.21
CA GLN A 351 26.28 -10.47 14.13
C GLN A 351 26.79 -9.82 12.83
N TRP A 352 26.44 -8.56 12.61
CA TRP A 352 26.89 -7.77 11.46
C TRP A 352 27.81 -6.64 11.90
N LYS A 353 28.78 -6.31 11.06
CA LYS A 353 29.64 -5.13 11.24
C LYS A 353 29.27 -4.06 10.22
N LEU A 354 29.70 -2.83 10.47
CA LEU A 354 29.45 -1.72 9.56
C LEU A 354 30.01 -2.00 8.16
N GLU A 355 31.21 -2.61 8.07
CA GLU A 355 31.84 -2.96 6.79
C GLU A 355 31.06 -4.00 5.96
N ASP A 356 30.19 -4.80 6.60
CA ASP A 356 29.40 -5.83 5.94
C ASP A 356 28.14 -5.26 5.26
N LEU A 357 27.69 -4.08 5.71
CA LEU A 357 26.45 -3.45 5.24
C LEU A 357 26.65 -2.71 3.92
N LYS A 358 25.76 -2.99 2.97
CA LYS A 358 25.68 -2.27 1.68
C LYS A 358 24.34 -1.56 1.56
N ILE A 359 24.24 -0.58 0.67
CA ILE A 359 22.94 -0.04 0.27
C ILE A 359 22.33 -0.97 -0.79
N TRP A 360 21.06 -1.30 -0.64
CA TRP A 360 20.32 -2.01 -1.66
C TRP A 360 20.17 -1.13 -2.90
N SER A 361 20.70 -1.56 -4.04
CA SER A 361 20.80 -0.69 -5.22
C SER A 361 19.44 -0.40 -5.88
N TYR A 362 18.44 -1.27 -5.69
CA TYR A 362 17.17 -1.19 -6.41
C TYR A 362 16.49 0.20 -6.39
N PRO A 363 16.30 0.88 -5.24
CA PRO A 363 15.69 2.20 -5.22
C PRO A 363 16.54 3.27 -5.93
N LEU A 364 17.87 3.14 -5.88
CA LEU A 364 18.82 4.06 -6.52
C LEU A 364 18.81 3.88 -8.03
N ASP A 365 18.86 2.63 -8.50
CA ASP A 365 18.82 2.26 -9.91
C ASP A 365 17.52 2.78 -10.54
N ARG A 366 16.39 2.66 -9.83
CA ARG A 366 15.11 3.22 -10.29
C ARG A 366 15.11 4.75 -10.40
N ALA A 367 15.74 5.45 -9.47
CA ALA A 367 15.79 6.91 -9.49
C ALA A 367 16.69 7.45 -10.62
N GLN A 368 17.77 6.73 -10.95
CA GLN A 368 18.74 7.12 -11.98
C GLN A 368 18.30 6.76 -13.39
N ASN A 369 17.60 5.63 -13.57
CA ASN A 369 17.17 5.15 -14.87
C ASN A 369 15.94 5.90 -15.40
N LYS A 370 16.12 7.15 -15.83
CA LYS A 370 15.11 7.86 -16.65
C LYS A 370 15.20 7.40 -18.09
N VAL A 371 14.70 6.20 -18.39
CA VAL A 371 14.60 5.72 -19.77
C VAL A 371 13.37 6.35 -20.43
N GLU A 372 13.53 6.81 -21.67
CA GLU A 372 12.39 7.31 -22.44
C GLU A 372 11.40 6.17 -22.72
N LEU A 373 10.15 6.35 -22.31
CA LEU A 373 9.08 5.38 -22.58
C LEU A 373 8.82 5.25 -24.08
N THR A 374 8.62 4.03 -24.56
CA THR A 374 8.12 3.77 -25.92
C THR A 374 6.70 4.36 -26.09
N SER A 375 6.27 4.60 -27.33
CA SER A 375 4.92 5.12 -27.59
C SER A 375 3.81 4.24 -27.01
N GLN A 376 3.99 2.92 -27.04
CA GLN A 376 3.03 1.98 -26.45
C GLN A 376 2.99 2.11 -24.91
N GLN A 377 4.16 2.25 -24.26
CA GLN A 377 4.22 2.44 -22.81
C GLN A 377 3.63 3.80 -22.39
N LYS A 378 3.88 4.87 -23.16
CA LYS A 378 3.25 6.18 -22.94
C LYS A 378 1.72 6.07 -23.02
N GLN A 379 1.19 5.41 -24.05
CA GLN A 379 -0.25 5.21 -24.22
C GLN A 379 -0.88 4.40 -23.08
N ILE A 380 -0.23 3.32 -22.62
CA ILE A 380 -0.73 2.53 -21.49
C ILE A 380 -0.70 3.38 -20.21
N LYS A 381 0.36 4.16 -20.00
CA LYS A 381 0.47 5.05 -18.84
C LYS A 381 -0.62 6.12 -18.84
N GLU A 382 -0.83 6.79 -19.97
CA GLU A 382 -1.90 7.78 -20.17
C GLU A 382 -3.29 7.17 -19.96
N LEU A 383 -3.52 5.94 -20.43
CA LEU A 383 -4.78 5.22 -20.22
C LEU A 383 -5.03 4.93 -18.73
N PHE A 384 -3.98 4.50 -18.01
CA PHE A 384 -4.10 4.26 -16.57
C PHE A 384 -4.33 5.57 -15.79
N GLU A 385 -3.52 6.60 -16.05
CA GLU A 385 -3.69 7.92 -15.43
C GLU A 385 -5.07 8.52 -15.72
N GLY A 386 -5.54 8.41 -16.96
CA GLY A 386 -6.87 8.81 -17.38
C GLY A 386 -7.97 8.03 -16.68
N SER A 387 -7.76 6.75 -16.36
CA SER A 387 -8.72 5.94 -15.59
C SER A 387 -8.91 6.43 -14.15
N LEU A 388 -7.88 7.03 -13.55
CA LEU A 388 -7.97 7.68 -12.22
C LEU A 388 -8.77 8.99 -12.29
N ARG A 389 -8.84 9.60 -13.47
CA ARG A 389 -9.53 10.86 -13.79
C ARG A 389 -10.74 10.65 -14.71
N ALA A 390 -11.35 9.47 -14.66
CA ALA A 390 -12.35 9.04 -15.62
C ALA A 390 -13.58 9.96 -15.67
N TYR A 391 -14.30 9.87 -16.80
CA TYR A 391 -15.34 10.82 -17.19
C TYR A 391 -16.72 10.26 -16.89
N PHE A 392 -17.34 10.72 -15.81
CA PHE A 392 -18.65 10.23 -15.38
C PHE A 392 -19.80 11.21 -15.66
N GLU A 393 -19.49 12.49 -15.81
CA GLU A 393 -20.47 13.56 -15.94
C GLU A 393 -20.19 14.42 -17.17
N GLY A 394 -21.27 14.75 -17.89
CA GLY A 394 -21.26 15.67 -19.01
C GLY A 394 -22.24 16.82 -18.79
N ALA A 395 -21.77 18.05 -18.98
CA ALA A 395 -22.64 19.23 -18.98
C ALA A 395 -23.10 19.52 -20.42
N ARG A 396 -24.40 19.76 -20.62
CA ARG A 396 -24.90 20.27 -21.91
C ARG A 396 -24.63 21.77 -21.96
N GLU A 397 -23.81 22.19 -22.92
CA GLU A 397 -23.55 23.59 -23.22
C GLU A 397 -24.12 23.94 -24.61
N LEU A 398 -24.69 25.13 -24.76
CA LEU A 398 -25.13 25.64 -26.04
C LEU A 398 -23.94 26.31 -26.74
N ASN A 399 -23.59 25.84 -27.93
CA ASN A 399 -22.65 26.50 -28.83
C ASN A 399 -23.42 26.99 -30.07
N GLY A 400 -23.97 28.19 -29.97
CA GLY A 400 -24.93 28.70 -30.95
C GLY A 400 -26.28 27.97 -30.84
N GLU A 401 -26.72 27.33 -31.92
CA GLU A 401 -27.94 26.50 -31.94
C GLU A 401 -27.68 25.01 -31.63
N GLU A 402 -26.41 24.59 -31.56
CA GLU A 402 -26.02 23.21 -31.28
C GLU A 402 -25.82 22.98 -29.78
N VAL A 403 -26.35 21.86 -29.27
CA VAL A 403 -26.08 21.38 -27.91
C VAL A 403 -24.84 20.50 -27.94
N ILE A 404 -23.75 20.95 -27.32
CA ILE A 404 -22.51 20.18 -27.15
C ILE A 404 -22.49 19.60 -25.73
N VAL A 405 -22.05 18.36 -25.60
CA VAL A 405 -21.80 17.75 -24.28
C VAL A 405 -20.34 17.99 -23.91
N LYS A 406 -20.12 18.89 -22.97
CA LYS A 406 -18.80 19.12 -22.37
C LYS A 406 -18.54 18.04 -21.31
N VAL A 407 -17.59 17.19 -21.62
CA VAL A 407 -17.14 16.10 -20.75
C VAL A 407 -15.99 16.61 -19.89
N THR A 408 -16.11 16.47 -18.57
CA THR A 408 -15.11 16.94 -17.60
C THR A 408 -14.54 15.75 -16.84
N PRO A 409 -13.21 15.62 -16.70
CA PRO A 409 -12.63 14.50 -15.96
C PRO A 409 -12.99 14.61 -14.48
N SER A 410 -13.22 13.46 -13.84
CA SER A 410 -13.53 13.39 -12.42
C SER A 410 -12.41 12.70 -11.66
N ASN A 411 -11.89 13.35 -10.61
CA ASN A 411 -10.91 12.76 -9.70
C ASN A 411 -11.54 11.78 -8.69
N ALA A 412 -12.81 11.40 -8.85
CA ALA A 412 -13.53 10.58 -7.88
C ALA A 412 -12.86 9.20 -7.66
N VAL A 413 -12.37 8.56 -8.73
CA VAL A 413 -11.67 7.27 -8.63
C VAL A 413 -10.36 7.43 -7.85
N TRP A 414 -9.56 8.43 -8.23
CA TRP A 414 -8.31 8.77 -7.52
C TRP A 414 -8.56 9.03 -6.04
N GLN A 415 -9.48 9.93 -5.71
CA GLN A 415 -9.79 10.30 -4.32
C GLN A 415 -10.30 9.11 -3.52
N THR A 416 -11.14 8.26 -4.12
CA THR A 416 -11.65 7.05 -3.46
C THR A 416 -10.52 6.05 -3.17
N ARG A 417 -9.61 5.86 -4.13
CA ARG A 417 -8.44 5.00 -3.95
C ARG A 417 -7.52 5.53 -2.83
N LEU A 418 -7.27 6.84 -2.79
CA LEU A 418 -6.48 7.45 -1.71
C LEU A 418 -7.18 7.37 -0.36
N ALA A 419 -8.50 7.57 -0.29
CA ALA A 419 -9.27 7.41 0.94
C ALA A 419 -9.13 5.98 1.48
N TYR A 420 -9.24 4.98 0.60
CA TYR A 420 -9.00 3.58 0.96
C TYR A 420 -7.57 3.36 1.47
N LEU A 421 -6.55 3.79 0.71
CA LEU A 421 -5.15 3.61 1.10
C LEU A 421 -4.81 4.34 2.41
N SER A 422 -5.49 5.45 2.72
CA SER A 422 -5.29 6.23 3.95
C SER A 422 -6.13 5.72 5.13
N GLY A 423 -6.68 4.51 5.06
CA GLY A 423 -7.43 3.90 6.16
C GLY A 423 -8.91 4.25 6.26
N LYS A 424 -9.45 5.12 5.38
CA LYS A 424 -10.87 5.51 5.39
C LYS A 424 -11.73 4.46 4.68
N HIS A 425 -11.61 3.18 5.09
CA HIS A 425 -12.13 2.03 4.35
C HIS A 425 -13.65 2.08 4.12
N ASP A 426 -14.44 2.36 5.16
CA ASP A 426 -15.91 2.42 5.01
C ASP A 426 -16.38 3.57 4.10
N GLN A 427 -15.71 4.72 4.15
CA GLN A 427 -15.96 5.82 3.24
C GLN A 427 -15.64 5.40 1.80
N ALA A 428 -14.47 4.80 1.59
CA ALA A 428 -14.04 4.38 0.27
C ALA A 428 -14.94 3.29 -0.32
N ILE A 429 -15.39 2.32 0.47
CA ILE A 429 -16.35 1.29 0.03
C ILE A 429 -17.65 1.95 -0.47
N LYS A 430 -18.21 2.91 0.29
CA LYS A 430 -19.42 3.64 -0.12
C LYS A 430 -19.19 4.42 -1.41
N GLN A 431 -18.03 5.07 -1.54
CA GLN A 431 -17.67 5.83 -2.74
C GLN A 431 -17.47 4.91 -3.96
N PHE A 432 -16.77 3.79 -3.81
CA PHE A 432 -16.59 2.79 -4.87
C PHE A 432 -17.94 2.29 -5.40
N VAL A 433 -18.84 1.88 -4.50
CA VAL A 433 -20.20 1.45 -4.86
C VAL A 433 -20.98 2.59 -5.51
N GLY A 434 -20.91 3.80 -4.96
CA GLY A 434 -21.58 4.99 -5.51
C GLY A 434 -21.15 5.28 -6.95
N ILE A 435 -19.84 5.28 -7.22
CA ILE A 435 -19.29 5.48 -8.56
C ILE A 435 -19.77 4.37 -9.51
N GLN A 436 -19.74 3.10 -9.09
CA GLN A 436 -20.25 1.99 -9.91
C GLN A 436 -21.74 2.12 -10.23
N VAL A 437 -22.57 2.54 -9.26
CA VAL A 437 -24.01 2.79 -9.47
C VAL A 437 -24.22 3.92 -10.47
N VAL A 438 -23.45 5.01 -10.37
CA VAL A 438 -23.51 6.11 -11.33
C VAL A 438 -23.15 5.61 -12.73
N ILE A 439 -22.01 4.94 -12.91
CA ILE A 439 -21.55 4.49 -14.23
C ILE A 439 -22.51 3.48 -14.88
N ASN A 440 -23.08 2.57 -14.08
CA ASN A 440 -24.00 1.54 -14.57
C ASN A 440 -25.47 2.01 -14.65
N GLY A 441 -25.80 3.12 -14.00
CA GLY A 441 -27.14 3.67 -13.91
C GLY A 441 -27.60 4.27 -15.23
N LYS A 442 -28.74 3.80 -15.76
CA LYS A 442 -29.36 4.34 -16.99
C LYS A 442 -30.30 5.53 -16.75
N THR A 443 -30.17 6.22 -15.62
CA THR A 443 -31.27 7.05 -15.10
C THR A 443 -31.16 8.53 -15.44
N ASP A 444 -29.99 9.03 -15.83
CA ASP A 444 -29.80 10.44 -16.21
C ASP A 444 -28.94 10.55 -17.49
N ASP A 445 -29.39 11.39 -18.42
CA ASP A 445 -28.67 11.74 -19.65
C ASP A 445 -27.33 12.44 -19.38
N SER A 446 -27.14 13.01 -18.18
CA SER A 446 -25.88 13.63 -17.76
C SER A 446 -24.75 12.62 -17.49
N ILE A 447 -25.09 11.35 -17.26
CA ILE A 447 -24.14 10.29 -16.95
C ILE A 447 -23.50 9.76 -18.24
N LEU A 448 -22.17 9.72 -18.25
CA LEU A 448 -21.36 9.29 -19.39
C LEU A 448 -20.89 7.84 -19.22
N SER A 449 -21.65 6.90 -19.77
CA SER A 449 -21.16 5.52 -19.92
C SER A 449 -20.07 5.44 -21.00
N ALA A 450 -19.18 4.45 -20.91
CA ALA A 450 -18.17 4.21 -21.95
C ALA A 450 -18.80 4.00 -23.35
N VAL A 451 -19.97 3.37 -23.42
CA VAL A 451 -20.71 3.17 -24.68
C VAL A 451 -21.19 4.51 -25.26
N LYS A 452 -21.69 5.41 -24.39
CA LYS A 452 -22.12 6.75 -24.79
C LYS A 452 -20.96 7.59 -25.29
N LEU A 453 -19.85 7.60 -24.54
CA LEU A 453 -18.61 8.28 -24.95
C LEU A 453 -18.15 7.80 -26.34
N GLU A 454 -18.09 6.49 -26.55
CA GLU A 454 -17.58 5.92 -27.80
C GLU A 454 -18.53 6.11 -28.98
N ARG A 455 -19.84 5.84 -28.81
CA ARG A 455 -20.79 5.75 -29.92
C ARG A 455 -21.60 7.01 -30.18
N GLU A 456 -21.92 7.76 -29.13
CA GLU A 456 -22.77 8.96 -29.25
C GLU A 456 -21.94 10.24 -29.31
N LEU A 457 -20.82 10.28 -28.60
CA LEU A 457 -19.95 11.46 -28.51
C LEU A 457 -18.65 11.34 -29.32
N GLU A 458 -18.39 10.18 -29.94
CA GLU A 458 -17.17 9.92 -30.73
C GLU A 458 -15.86 10.17 -29.96
N ARG A 459 -15.84 9.79 -28.68
CA ARG A 459 -14.73 9.96 -27.72
C ARG A 459 -14.16 8.60 -27.27
N PRO A 460 -13.46 7.87 -28.15
CA PRO A 460 -13.02 6.50 -27.89
C PRO A 460 -11.94 6.39 -26.81
N GLU A 461 -11.09 7.42 -26.64
CA GLU A 461 -10.03 7.42 -25.63
C GLU A 461 -10.61 7.53 -24.22
N GLU A 462 -11.53 8.47 -24.01
CA GLU A 462 -12.26 8.67 -22.76
C GLU A 462 -13.14 7.47 -22.44
N ALA A 463 -13.72 6.84 -23.46
CA ALA A 463 -14.43 5.57 -23.31
C ALA A 463 -13.50 4.46 -22.82
N ALA A 464 -12.28 4.35 -23.36
CA ALA A 464 -11.29 3.38 -22.90
C ALA A 464 -10.85 3.65 -21.45
N GLN A 465 -10.56 4.90 -21.10
CA GLN A 465 -10.23 5.31 -19.73
C GLN A 465 -11.37 5.01 -18.75
N THR A 466 -12.62 5.23 -19.15
CA THR A 466 -13.80 4.92 -18.34
C THR A 466 -13.97 3.42 -18.12
N ARG A 467 -13.71 2.57 -19.14
CA ARG A 467 -13.72 1.11 -18.97
C ARG A 467 -12.63 0.66 -17.99
N TRP A 468 -11.41 1.19 -18.12
CA TRP A 468 -10.32 0.89 -17.20
C TRP A 468 -10.65 1.33 -15.77
N ALA A 469 -11.34 2.46 -15.61
CA ALA A 469 -11.81 2.90 -14.31
C ALA A 469 -12.81 1.90 -13.71
N MET A 470 -13.75 1.37 -14.50
CA MET A 470 -14.68 0.34 -14.03
C MET A 470 -13.95 -0.91 -13.55
N ASP A 471 -12.96 -1.38 -14.30
CA ASP A 471 -12.12 -2.52 -13.90
C ASP A 471 -11.41 -2.26 -12.58
N ASN A 472 -10.77 -1.10 -12.44
CA ASN A 472 -10.08 -0.68 -11.22
C ASN A 472 -11.04 -0.61 -10.02
N LEU A 473 -12.23 -0.04 -10.20
CA LEU A 473 -13.24 0.11 -9.14
C LEU A 473 -13.69 -1.24 -8.59
N VAL A 474 -13.95 -2.24 -9.45
CA VAL A 474 -14.38 -3.59 -8.99
C VAL A 474 -13.27 -4.26 -8.19
N TYR A 475 -12.05 -4.26 -8.72
CA TYR A 475 -10.91 -4.89 -8.07
C TYR A 475 -10.56 -4.22 -6.73
N TRP A 476 -10.50 -2.88 -6.68
CA TRP A 476 -10.19 -2.16 -5.45
C TRP A 476 -11.32 -2.20 -4.43
N LEU A 477 -12.58 -2.25 -4.85
CA LEU A 477 -13.70 -2.51 -3.94
C LEU A 477 -13.56 -3.88 -3.28
N ALA A 478 -13.19 -4.92 -4.03
CA ALA A 478 -12.98 -6.25 -3.48
C ALA A 478 -11.83 -6.26 -2.45
N ASN A 479 -10.71 -5.61 -2.75
CA ASN A 479 -9.62 -5.40 -1.78
C ASN A 479 -10.11 -4.65 -0.53
N ALA A 480 -10.91 -3.58 -0.69
CA ALA A 480 -11.43 -2.82 0.43
C ALA A 480 -12.36 -3.63 1.34
N GLN A 481 -13.23 -4.46 0.77
CA GLN A 481 -14.07 -5.39 1.53
C GLN A 481 -13.21 -6.41 2.28
N GLN A 482 -12.15 -6.93 1.64
CA GLN A 482 -11.23 -7.88 2.25
C GLN A 482 -10.52 -7.28 3.47
N THR A 483 -10.05 -6.04 3.36
CA THR A 483 -9.35 -5.32 4.46
C THR A 483 -10.23 -5.13 5.68
N VAL A 484 -11.54 -4.90 5.52
CA VAL A 484 -12.48 -4.78 6.66
C VAL A 484 -13.07 -6.12 7.12
N GLY A 485 -12.44 -7.24 6.76
CA GLY A 485 -12.83 -8.58 7.19
C GLY A 485 -14.07 -9.16 6.49
N ARG A 486 -14.62 -8.49 5.47
CA ARG A 486 -15.79 -8.94 4.69
C ARG A 486 -15.38 -9.91 3.58
N SER A 487 -14.74 -11.00 3.98
CA SER A 487 -14.08 -11.95 3.07
C SER A 487 -15.05 -12.64 2.11
N GLU A 488 -16.30 -12.89 2.51
CA GLU A 488 -17.29 -13.50 1.62
C GLU A 488 -17.69 -12.55 0.48
N GLN A 489 -17.92 -11.27 0.81
CA GLN A 489 -18.25 -10.25 -0.17
C GLN A 489 -17.07 -9.98 -1.12
N ALA A 490 -15.85 -9.92 -0.57
CA ALA A 490 -14.63 -9.80 -1.36
C ALA A 490 -14.48 -10.98 -2.33
N ALA A 491 -14.69 -12.22 -1.85
CA ALA A 491 -14.60 -13.42 -2.66
C ALA A 491 -15.61 -13.41 -3.82
N GLY A 492 -16.84 -12.96 -3.56
CA GLY A 492 -17.88 -12.77 -4.57
C GLY A 492 -17.45 -11.79 -5.66
N LEU A 493 -16.96 -10.61 -5.28
CA LEU A 493 -16.53 -9.57 -6.21
C LEU A 493 -15.35 -10.01 -7.09
N PHE A 494 -14.31 -10.63 -6.52
CA PHE A 494 -13.21 -11.15 -7.33
C PHE A 494 -13.67 -12.25 -8.29
N SER A 495 -14.53 -13.15 -7.83
CA SER A 495 -15.04 -14.26 -8.66
C SER A 495 -15.90 -13.77 -9.82
N ASP A 496 -16.72 -12.75 -9.56
CA ASP A 496 -17.53 -12.10 -10.58
C ASP A 496 -16.63 -11.41 -11.61
N TYR A 497 -15.59 -10.68 -11.16
CA TYR A 497 -14.60 -10.07 -12.04
C TYR A 497 -13.91 -11.10 -12.94
N ILE A 498 -13.39 -12.20 -12.37
CA ILE A 498 -12.71 -13.28 -13.10
C ILE A 498 -13.65 -13.89 -14.15
N ARG A 499 -14.92 -14.13 -13.78
CA ARG A 499 -15.93 -14.73 -14.67
C ARG A 499 -16.30 -13.79 -15.81
N GLU A 500 -16.58 -12.53 -15.52
CA GLU A 500 -16.96 -11.52 -16.51
C GLU A 500 -15.85 -11.33 -17.56
N HIS A 501 -14.60 -11.28 -17.10
CA HIS A 501 -13.45 -11.07 -17.95
C HIS A 501 -12.85 -12.37 -18.50
N LYS A 502 -13.45 -13.54 -18.22
CA LYS A 502 -12.96 -14.86 -18.64
C LYS A 502 -11.47 -15.09 -18.36
N GLY A 503 -10.97 -14.52 -17.26
CA GLY A 503 -9.56 -14.58 -16.87
C GLY A 503 -8.58 -13.74 -17.70
N VAL A 504 -9.04 -12.92 -18.66
CA VAL A 504 -8.17 -12.08 -19.51
C VAL A 504 -8.24 -10.59 -19.19
N GLY A 505 -9.05 -10.18 -18.22
CA GLY A 505 -9.13 -8.80 -17.74
C GLY A 505 -7.84 -8.36 -17.05
N PHE A 506 -7.58 -7.06 -16.99
CA PHE A 506 -6.35 -6.48 -16.49
C PHE A 506 -5.98 -6.99 -15.09
N TRP A 507 -6.98 -7.08 -14.19
CA TRP A 507 -6.79 -7.54 -12.81
C TRP A 507 -6.92 -9.05 -12.64
N SER A 508 -7.10 -9.85 -13.69
CA SER A 508 -7.50 -11.26 -13.53
C SER A 508 -6.51 -12.07 -12.71
N LYS A 509 -5.20 -11.95 -12.99
CA LYS A 509 -4.15 -12.65 -12.22
C LYS A 509 -4.15 -12.23 -10.74
N ALA A 510 -4.30 -10.92 -10.48
CA ALA A 510 -4.33 -10.37 -9.14
C ALA A 510 -5.61 -10.75 -8.37
N ALA A 511 -6.76 -10.71 -9.04
CA ALA A 511 -8.05 -11.13 -8.51
C ALA A 511 -8.04 -12.61 -8.15
N VAL A 512 -7.42 -13.45 -8.98
CA VAL A 512 -7.22 -14.88 -8.67
C VAL A 512 -6.33 -15.05 -7.44
N SER A 513 -5.25 -14.27 -7.31
CA SER A 513 -4.37 -14.34 -6.13
C SER A 513 -5.09 -13.90 -4.85
N ASN A 514 -5.94 -12.87 -4.92
CA ASN A 514 -6.64 -12.32 -3.75
C ASN A 514 -7.94 -13.05 -3.39
N VAL A 515 -8.60 -13.74 -4.33
CA VAL A 515 -9.82 -14.50 -4.04
C VAL A 515 -9.54 -15.78 -3.25
N ILE A 516 -8.34 -16.37 -3.40
CA ILE A 516 -7.93 -17.58 -2.68
C ILE A 516 -7.97 -17.37 -1.15
N PRO A 517 -7.26 -16.38 -0.56
CA PRO A 517 -7.35 -16.12 0.87
C PRO A 517 -8.74 -15.65 1.30
N ALA A 518 -9.48 -14.94 0.43
CA ALA A 518 -10.87 -14.54 0.70
C ALA A 518 -11.79 -15.76 0.86
N TYR A 519 -11.65 -16.77 0.00
CA TYR A 519 -12.37 -18.03 0.12
C TYR A 519 -11.96 -18.82 1.36
N ALA A 520 -10.66 -18.91 1.64
CA ALA A 520 -10.15 -19.62 2.80
C ALA A 520 -10.67 -19.01 4.13
N ARG A 521 -10.63 -17.67 4.28
CA ARG A 521 -11.24 -16.95 5.42
C ARG A 521 -12.74 -17.17 5.57
N SER A 522 -13.43 -17.43 4.46
CA SER A 522 -14.88 -17.64 4.44
C SER A 522 -15.25 -19.12 4.61
N GLY A 523 -14.30 -20.01 4.94
CA GLY A 523 -14.52 -21.46 5.06
C GLY A 523 -14.77 -22.17 3.71
N LYS A 524 -14.63 -21.47 2.58
CA LYS A 524 -14.91 -22.00 1.23
C LYS A 524 -13.67 -22.69 0.63
N TYR A 525 -13.02 -23.56 1.42
CA TYR A 525 -11.76 -24.21 1.04
C TYR A 525 -11.82 -24.99 -0.28
N ALA A 526 -12.95 -25.63 -0.58
CA ALA A 526 -13.12 -26.38 -1.83
C ALA A 526 -12.99 -25.48 -3.08
N LEU A 527 -13.52 -24.26 -3.02
CA LEU A 527 -13.42 -23.29 -4.12
C LEU A 527 -11.99 -22.74 -4.25
N ALA A 528 -11.33 -22.47 -3.11
CA ALA A 528 -9.93 -22.05 -3.10
C ALA A 528 -9.00 -23.12 -3.73
N ILE A 529 -9.18 -24.38 -3.34
CA ILE A 529 -8.42 -25.53 -3.87
C ILE A 529 -8.62 -25.66 -5.38
N GLN A 530 -9.87 -25.59 -5.85
CA GLN A 530 -10.18 -25.72 -7.28
C GLN A 530 -9.48 -24.62 -8.09
N LEU A 531 -9.52 -23.38 -7.61
CA LEU A 531 -8.92 -22.26 -8.32
C LEU A 531 -7.39 -22.34 -8.34
N LEU A 532 -6.78 -22.72 -7.21
CA LEU A 532 -5.34 -22.95 -7.12
C LEU A 532 -4.87 -24.01 -8.12
N GLN A 533 -5.59 -25.12 -8.24
CA GLN A 533 -5.26 -26.16 -9.24
C GLN A 533 -5.27 -25.62 -10.67
N GLN A 534 -6.25 -24.78 -11.01
CA GLN A 534 -6.31 -24.13 -12.33
C GLN A 534 -5.14 -23.16 -12.56
N VAL A 535 -4.70 -22.44 -11.53
CA VAL A 535 -3.55 -21.55 -11.62
C VAL A 535 -2.27 -22.35 -11.84
N ILE A 536 -2.07 -23.43 -11.08
CA ILE A 536 -0.87 -24.27 -11.16
C ILE A 536 -0.69 -24.82 -12.58
N GLU A 537 -1.78 -25.25 -13.23
CA GLU A 537 -1.76 -25.74 -14.63
C GLU A 537 -1.30 -24.67 -15.64
N GLN A 538 -1.42 -23.39 -15.31
CA GLN A 538 -1.02 -22.27 -16.17
C GLN A 538 0.40 -21.76 -15.88
N GLN A 539 1.00 -22.14 -14.75
CA GLN A 539 2.33 -21.67 -14.37
C GLN A 539 3.44 -22.61 -14.86
N PRO A 540 4.57 -22.09 -15.37
CA PRO A 540 5.69 -22.92 -15.78
C PRO A 540 6.30 -23.67 -14.58
N GLU A 541 6.67 -24.94 -14.80
CA GLU A 541 7.35 -25.75 -13.79
C GLU A 541 8.69 -25.13 -13.36
N GLY A 542 9.04 -25.29 -12.08
CA GLY A 542 10.31 -24.79 -11.51
C GLY A 542 10.42 -23.26 -11.40
N THR A 543 9.31 -22.53 -11.51
CA THR A 543 9.23 -21.10 -11.22
C THR A 543 8.87 -20.85 -9.75
N LEU A 544 9.34 -19.74 -9.19
CA LEU A 544 9.04 -19.38 -7.80
C LEU A 544 7.56 -19.02 -7.63
N GLU A 545 6.95 -18.46 -8.68
CA GLU A 545 5.52 -18.16 -8.76
C GLU A 545 4.68 -19.43 -8.67
N ARG A 546 5.04 -20.47 -9.43
CA ARG A 546 4.36 -21.77 -9.32
C ARG A 546 4.51 -22.36 -7.92
N HIS A 547 5.74 -22.33 -7.39
CA HIS A 547 6.03 -22.82 -6.05
C HIS A 547 5.16 -22.11 -4.99
N ALA A 548 5.03 -20.78 -5.06
CA ALA A 548 4.16 -20.02 -4.15
C ALA A 548 2.70 -20.50 -4.19
N VAL A 549 2.16 -20.75 -5.37
CA VAL A 549 0.77 -21.21 -5.56
C VAL A 549 0.60 -22.66 -5.08
N GLU A 550 1.54 -23.55 -5.37
CA GLU A 550 1.54 -24.93 -4.87
C GLU A 550 1.62 -24.99 -3.34
N LEU A 551 2.41 -24.10 -2.73
CA LEU A 551 2.54 -24.00 -1.29
C LEU A 551 1.24 -23.52 -0.64
N GLN A 552 0.58 -22.51 -1.21
CA GLN A 552 -0.76 -22.09 -0.77
C GLN A 552 -1.78 -23.23 -0.86
N LEU A 553 -1.72 -24.04 -1.93
CA LEU A 553 -2.58 -25.21 -2.09
C LEU A 553 -2.35 -26.26 -1.01
N LYS A 554 -1.09 -26.55 -0.67
CA LYS A 554 -0.72 -27.45 0.42
C LYS A 554 -1.30 -26.96 1.76
N GLN A 555 -1.10 -25.69 2.09
CA GLN A 555 -1.59 -25.07 3.33
C GLN A 555 -3.12 -25.12 3.43
N ILE A 556 -3.82 -24.75 2.36
CA ILE A 556 -5.29 -24.74 2.33
C ILE A 556 -5.89 -26.15 2.44
N ARG A 557 -5.28 -27.15 1.80
CA ARG A 557 -5.72 -28.56 1.93
C ARG A 557 -5.58 -29.06 3.36
N TYR A 558 -4.46 -28.72 4.00
CA TYR A 558 -4.22 -29.11 5.38
C TYR A 558 -5.23 -28.43 6.33
N ALA A 559 -5.46 -27.11 6.18
CA ALA A 559 -6.46 -26.38 6.96
C ALA A 559 -7.86 -26.99 6.81
N GLN A 560 -8.29 -27.31 5.59
CA GLN A 560 -9.56 -27.98 5.33
C GLN A 560 -9.65 -29.35 6.04
N GLN A 561 -8.57 -30.13 6.01
CA GLN A 561 -8.54 -31.42 6.69
C GLN A 561 -8.70 -31.27 8.20
N GLN A 562 -8.02 -30.29 8.80
CA GLN A 562 -8.12 -30.02 10.23
C GLN A 562 -9.51 -29.54 10.64
N GLU A 563 -10.16 -28.70 9.85
CA GLU A 563 -11.54 -28.29 10.08
C GLU A 563 -12.50 -29.49 10.06
N ARG A 564 -12.39 -30.37 9.06
CA ARG A 564 -13.21 -31.60 8.99
C ARG A 564 -12.98 -32.54 10.19
N LEU A 565 -11.75 -32.63 10.69
CA LEU A 565 -11.45 -33.42 11.89
C LEU A 565 -12.06 -32.78 13.14
N LYS A 566 -12.11 -31.46 13.23
CA LYS A 566 -12.79 -30.73 14.32
C LYS A 566 -14.31 -30.92 14.26
N GLU A 567 -14.92 -30.95 13.07
CA GLU A 567 -16.37 -31.20 12.91
C GLU A 567 -16.77 -32.66 13.19
N ALA A 568 -15.85 -33.62 13.01
CA ALA A 568 -16.12 -35.03 13.22
C ALA A 568 -16.01 -35.49 14.69
N ASN A 569 -15.33 -34.73 15.53
CA ASN A 569 -15.16 -34.98 16.97
C ASN A 569 -16.19 -34.20 17.79
#